data_AF-A0AAT9FGX3-F1
#
_entry.id   AF-A0AAT9FGX3-F1
#
_cell.length_a   1.000
_cell.length_b   1.000
_cell.length_c   1.000
_cell.angle_alpha   90.00
_cell.angle_beta   90.00
_cell.angle_gamma   90.00
#
_symmetry.space_group_name_H-M   'P 1'
#
loop_
_entity.id
_entity.type
_entity.pdbx_description
1 polymer ?
#
loop_
_entity_poly.entity_id
_entity_poly.type
_entity_poly.pdbx_seq_one_letter_code
_entity_poly.pdbx_strand_id
1 'polypeptide(L)'
;MLNHTKKENPDALDTLKPEFLRISDAVRIFGISRSRLFELLSEKKIPSVSLKRRGAKRGIRLISYGGLKKFLEDQIEEGISSESIPSSYENEKP
;
A
#
# COMPACT_ATOMS: atom_id res chain seq x y z
N MET A 1 -14.65 11.32 46.88
CA MET A 1 -15.27 10.68 45.70
C MET A 1 -14.21 10.58 44.63
N LEU A 2 -13.73 9.37 44.33
CA LEU A 2 -12.67 9.12 43.35
C LEU A 2 -13.26 9.18 41.93
N ASN A 3 -12.85 10.20 41.18
CA ASN A 3 -13.15 10.34 39.75
C ASN A 3 -12.56 9.13 39.02
N HIS A 4 -13.44 8.27 38.51
CA HIS A 4 -13.04 7.20 37.61
C HIS A 4 -12.68 7.84 36.27
N THR A 5 -11.38 8.11 36.07
CA THR A 5 -10.82 8.38 34.75
C THR A 5 -11.18 7.21 33.85
N LYS A 6 -11.92 7.47 32.77
CA LYS A 6 -12.16 6.52 31.68
C LYS A 6 -10.83 5.85 31.33
N LYS A 7 -10.75 4.53 31.50
CA LYS A 7 -9.63 3.74 31.02
C LYS A 7 -9.76 3.71 29.49
N GLU A 8 -8.91 4.45 28.79
CA GLU A 8 -8.76 4.36 27.33
C GLU A 8 -8.62 2.87 26.97
N ASN A 9 -9.40 2.36 26.01
CA ASN A 9 -9.26 0.98 25.54
C ASN A 9 -7.98 0.87 24.69
N PRO A 10 -6.91 0.16 25.12
CA PRO A 10 -5.67 0.08 24.35
C PRO A 10 -5.83 -0.69 23.02
N ASP A 11 -6.93 -1.43 22.85
CA ASP A 11 -7.22 -2.20 21.62
C ASP A 11 -7.85 -1.37 20.48
N ALA A 12 -8.04 -0.06 20.67
CA ALA A 12 -8.41 0.85 19.57
C ALA A 12 -7.23 1.17 18.61
N LEU A 13 -6.16 0.38 18.64
CA LEU A 13 -5.05 0.41 17.67
C LEU A 13 -5.35 -0.38 16.39
N ASP A 14 -6.56 -0.93 16.28
CA ASP A 14 -6.96 -1.66 15.08
C ASP A 14 -7.09 -0.71 13.88
N THR A 15 -6.47 -1.09 12.77
CA THR A 15 -6.60 -0.51 11.40
C THR A 15 -5.76 0.68 10.92
N LEU A 16 -4.64 1.06 11.56
CA LEU A 16 -3.72 2.02 10.92
C LEU A 16 -2.96 1.35 9.76
N LYS A 17 -3.48 1.48 8.53
CA LYS A 17 -2.76 1.06 7.30
C LYS A 17 -1.45 1.86 7.21
N PRO A 18 -0.28 1.22 7.24
CA PRO A 18 0.98 1.93 7.17
C PRO A 18 1.13 2.61 5.81
N GLU A 19 1.57 3.88 5.80
CA GLU A 19 1.81 4.63 4.56
C GLU A 19 2.91 4.03 3.69
N PHE A 20 3.83 3.28 4.31
CA PHE A 20 4.97 2.67 3.66
C PHE A 20 5.05 1.17 3.94
N LEU A 21 5.25 0.40 2.88
CA LEU A 21 5.37 -1.05 2.92
C LEU A 21 6.79 -1.49 2.60
N ARG A 22 7.25 -2.57 3.25
CA ARG A 22 8.41 -3.32 2.75
C ARG A 22 8.00 -4.11 1.50
N ILE A 23 8.99 -4.52 0.71
CA ILE A 23 8.77 -5.40 -0.46
C ILE A 23 7.91 -6.62 -0.12
N SER A 24 8.20 -7.31 0.99
CA SER A 24 7.44 -8.50 1.42
C SER A 24 5.98 -8.19 1.74
N ASP A 25 5.71 -7.04 2.36
CA ASP A 25 4.35 -6.63 2.70
C ASP A 25 3.58 -6.18 1.47
N ALA A 26 4.23 -5.46 0.55
CA ALA A 26 3.62 -5.10 -0.73
C ALA A 26 3.21 -6.33 -1.54
N VAL A 27 4.07 -7.35 -1.60
CA VAL A 27 3.76 -8.64 -2.24
C VAL A 27 2.57 -9.32 -1.56
N ARG A 28 2.57 -9.38 -0.22
CA ARG A 28 1.50 -10.04 0.55
C ARG A 28 0.16 -9.31 0.48
N ILE A 29 0.15 -7.99 0.56
CA ILE A 29 -1.06 -7.15 0.67
C ILE A 29 -1.70 -6.96 -0.71
N PHE A 30 -0.90 -6.68 -1.74
CA PHE A 30 -1.41 -6.39 -3.09
C PHE A 30 -1.38 -7.60 -4.03
N GLY A 31 -0.86 -8.76 -3.58
CA GLY A 31 -0.78 -9.98 -4.40
C GLY A 31 0.18 -9.89 -5.59
N ILE A 32 1.00 -8.84 -5.67
CA ILE A 32 1.94 -8.63 -6.78
C ILE A 32 3.19 -9.48 -6.60
N SER A 33 3.69 -10.10 -7.68
CA SER A 33 4.93 -10.87 -7.61
C SER A 33 6.13 -9.97 -7.27
N ARG A 34 7.14 -10.54 -6.60
CA ARG A 34 8.36 -9.80 -6.26
C ARG A 34 9.09 -9.30 -7.52
N SER A 35 9.14 -10.10 -8.59
CA SER A 35 9.77 -9.71 -9.87
C SER A 35 9.07 -8.48 -10.46
N ARG A 36 7.74 -8.55 -10.61
CA ARG A 36 6.95 -7.46 -11.18
C ARG A 36 7.09 -6.18 -10.35
N LEU A 37 7.09 -6.31 -9.02
CA LEU A 37 7.29 -5.18 -8.14
C LEU A 37 8.67 -4.52 -8.36
N PHE A 38 9.74 -5.28 -8.56
CA PHE A 38 11.06 -4.72 -8.88
C PHE A 38 11.12 -4.08 -10.26
N GLU A 39 10.43 -4.61 -11.26
CA GLU A 39 10.28 -3.97 -12.58
C GLU A 39 9.66 -2.58 -12.42
N LEU A 40 8.50 -2.48 -11.75
CA LEU A 40 7.80 -1.21 -11.50
C LEU A 40 8.68 -0.20 -10.74
N LEU A 41 9.49 -0.66 -9.80
CA LEU A 41 10.44 0.17 -9.06
C LEU A 41 11.60 0.65 -9.94
N SER A 42 12.08 -0.20 -10.86
CA SER A 42 13.14 0.13 -11.81
C SER A 42 12.67 1.12 -12.87
N GLU A 43 11.43 0.97 -13.33
CA GLU A 43 10.74 1.86 -14.27
C GLU A 43 10.24 3.16 -13.62
N LYS A 44 10.44 3.32 -12.30
CA LYS A 44 9.96 4.46 -11.51
C LYS A 44 8.44 4.70 -11.61
N LYS A 45 7.66 3.64 -11.86
CA LYS A 45 6.21 3.69 -11.95
C LYS A 45 5.53 3.86 -10.60
N ILE A 46 6.22 3.51 -9.51
CA ILE A 46 5.70 3.57 -8.14
C ILE A 46 6.68 4.31 -7.21
N PRO A 47 6.20 5.23 -6.36
CA PRO A 47 7.03 5.92 -5.37
C PRO A 47 7.66 4.96 -4.35
N SER A 48 8.98 5.07 -4.16
CA SER A 48 9.72 4.30 -3.17
C SER A 48 10.95 5.04 -2.66
N VAL A 49 11.40 4.67 -1.46
CA VAL A 49 12.64 5.18 -0.84
C VAL A 49 13.50 4.02 -0.37
N SER A 50 14.82 4.18 -0.49
CA SER A 50 15.80 3.23 0.05
C SER A 50 16.45 3.81 1.29
N LEU A 51 16.06 3.31 2.46
CA LEU A 51 16.70 3.65 3.73
C LEU A 51 18.01 2.87 3.87
N LYS A 52 19.13 3.59 3.78
CA LYS A 52 20.48 3.00 3.88
C LYS A 52 21.32 3.80 4.86
N ARG A 53 21.89 3.11 5.85
CA ARG A 53 22.89 3.72 6.76
C ARG A 53 24.21 3.89 6.02
N ARG A 54 24.97 4.94 6.35
CA ARG A 54 26.31 5.17 5.81
C ARG A 54 27.19 3.93 6.05
N GLY A 55 27.85 3.44 5.00
CA GLY A 55 28.70 2.24 5.06
C GLY A 55 27.97 0.89 4.96
N ALA A 56 26.63 0.84 4.97
CA ALA A 56 25.91 -0.42 4.83
C ALA A 56 26.03 -0.99 3.41
N LYS A 57 26.16 -2.31 3.27
CA LYS A 57 26.14 -2.97 1.94
C LYS A 57 24.74 -2.98 1.32
N ARG A 58 23.69 -3.13 2.15
CA ARG A 58 22.28 -3.21 1.73
C ARG A 58 21.42 -2.19 2.49
N GLY A 59 20.36 -1.70 1.85
CA GLY A 59 19.34 -0.84 2.45
C GLY A 59 18.00 -1.54 2.55
N ILE A 60 17.04 -0.89 3.22
CA ILE A 60 15.65 -1.32 3.28
C ILE A 60 14.86 -0.47 2.27
N ARG A 61 14.20 -1.13 1.32
CA ARG A 61 13.31 -0.44 0.39
C ARG A 61 11.90 -0.38 0.97
N LEU A 62 11.38 0.84 1.04
CA LEU A 62 10.02 1.16 1.42
C LEU A 62 9.26 1.68 0.20
N ILE A 63 8.04 1.21 0.01
CA ILE A 63 7.14 1.54 -1.10
C ILE A 63 5.96 2.32 -0.53
N SER A 64 5.55 3.40 -1.18
CA SER A 64 4.32 4.10 -0.79
C SER A 64 3.11 3.19 -1.03
N TYR A 65 2.31 2.96 0.01
CA TYR A 65 1.03 2.24 -0.11
C TYR A 65 0.11 2.96 -1.10
N GLY A 66 -0.09 4.26 -0.90
CA GLY A 66 -0.98 5.07 -1.74
C GLY A 66 -0.52 5.10 -3.19
N GLY A 67 0.79 5.19 -3.43
CA GLY A 67 1.34 5.17 -4.79
C GLY A 67 1.17 3.83 -5.50
N LEU A 68 1.36 2.70 -4.81
CA LEU A 68 1.11 1.37 -5.38
C LEU A 68 -0.38 1.13 -5.63
N LYS A 69 -1.25 1.54 -4.70
CA LYS A 69 -2.71 1.47 -4.87
C LYS A 69 -3.16 2.27 -6.09
N LYS A 70 -2.74 3.54 -6.18
CA LYS A 70 -3.06 4.41 -7.31
C LYS A 70 -2.60 3.83 -8.64
N PHE A 71 -1.38 3.29 -8.70
CA PHE A 71 -0.89 2.64 -9.92
C PHE A 71 -1.82 1.52 -10.38
N LEU A 72 -2.32 0.67 -9.47
CA LEU A 72 -3.24 -0.40 -9.83
C LEU A 72 -4.62 0.12 -10.26
N GLU A 73 -5.13 1.16 -9.61
CA GLU A 73 -6.37 1.85 -10.00
C GLU A 73 -6.25 2.45 -11.41
N ASP A 74 -5.14 3.15 -11.69
CA ASP A 74 -4.86 3.72 -13.02
C ASP A 74 -4.79 2.59 -14.10
N GLN A 75 -4.22 1.43 -13.78
CA GLN A 75 -4.20 0.27 -14.71
C GLN A 75 -5.59 -0.33 -14.94
N ILE A 76 -6.48 -0.29 -13.94
CA ILE A 76 -7.86 -0.73 -14.08
C ILE A 76 -8.60 0.23 -15.02
N GLU A 77 -8.45 1.54 -14.84
CA GLU A 77 -9.05 2.56 -15.72
C GLU A 77 -8.55 2.44 -17.18
N GLU A 78 -7.24 2.24 -17.38
CA GLU A 78 -6.66 1.98 -18.70
C GLU A 78 -7.25 0.72 -19.35
N GLY A 79 -7.40 -0.37 -18.59
CA GLY A 79 -7.98 -1.63 -19.10
C GLY A 79 -9.49 -1.57 -19.34
N ILE A 80 -10.23 -0.75 -18.58
CA ILE A 80 -11.68 -0.54 -18.74
C ILE A 80 -12.00 0.25 -20.01
N SER A 81 -11.07 1.07 -20.49
CA SER A 81 -11.29 1.88 -21.70
C SER A 81 -11.34 1.06 -23.00
N SER A 82 -11.05 -0.26 -22.96
CA SER A 82 -11.20 -1.16 -24.13
C SER A 82 -12.40 -2.12 -24.06
N GLU A 83 -12.94 -2.46 -22.89
CA GLU A 83 -14.13 -3.33 -22.79
C GLU A 83 -15.05 -2.95 -21.62
N SER A 84 -16.34 -2.85 -21.93
CA SER A 84 -17.47 -2.45 -21.08
C SER A 84 -17.44 -3.05 -19.66
N ILE A 85 -17.46 -2.22 -18.61
CA ILE A 85 -17.65 -2.72 -17.24
C ILE A 85 -19.09 -3.27 -17.09
N PRO A 86 -19.28 -4.50 -16.58
CA PRO A 86 -20.58 -4.94 -16.08
C PRO A 86 -20.99 -4.10 -14.86
N SER A 87 -22.24 -3.61 -14.89
CA SER A 87 -22.97 -2.75 -13.94
C SER A 87 -22.90 -3.08 -12.44
N SER A 88 -22.12 -4.08 -12.00
CA SER A 88 -22.16 -4.64 -10.65
C SER A 88 -21.26 -3.94 -9.61
N TYR A 89 -20.40 -3.00 -9.99
CA TYR A 89 -19.47 -2.34 -9.05
C TYR A 89 -19.88 -0.93 -8.56
N GLU A 90 -21.05 -0.41 -8.96
CA GLU A 90 -21.50 0.92 -8.50
C GLU A 90 -21.99 0.96 -7.03
N ASN A 91 -22.16 -0.18 -6.36
CA ASN A 91 -22.84 -0.24 -5.06
C ASN A 91 -21.92 -0.46 -3.84
N GLU A 92 -20.65 -0.07 -3.91
CA GLU A 92 -19.78 -0.04 -2.72
C GLU A 92 -18.99 1.26 -2.61
N LYS A 93 -19.71 2.36 -2.38
CA LYS A 93 -19.12 3.57 -1.79
C LYS A 93 -19.69 3.70 -0.37
N PRO A 94 -18.84 3.75 0.69
CA PRO A 94 -19.29 4.04 2.04
C PRO A 94 -19.78 5.48 2.19
#